data_AF-A0A7C9K809-F1
#
_entry.id   AF-A0A7C9K809-F1
#
_cell.length_a   1.000
_cell.length_b   1.000
_cell.length_c   1.000
_cell.angle_alpha   90.00
_cell.angle_beta   90.00
_cell.angle_gamma   90.00
#
_symmetry.space_group_name_H-M   'P 1'
#
loop_
_entity.id
_entity.type
_entity.pdbx_description
1 polymer ?
#
loop_
_entity_poly.entity_id
_entity_poly.type
_entity_poly.pdbx_seq_one_letter_code
_entity_poly.pdbx_strand_id
1 'polypeptide(L)'
;MRQTRTKTIQEEIVVCDRCHREMDPGNRDFEYQERTAIRFRGGYGSVFGDGNLVEADICQNCLQEVFGKYLRITEDDPFDPKHQLSDDADKAYQEYQLQQILSTENFLKNFREAIQTKQQEN
;
A
#
# COMPACT_ATOMS: atom_id res chain seq x y z
N MET A 1 0.19 34.22 20.12
CA MET A 1 0.49 33.42 21.33
C MET A 1 0.51 31.96 20.91
N ARG A 2 1.65 31.26 20.97
CA ARG A 2 1.72 29.83 20.62
C ARG A 2 1.50 29.00 21.88
N GLN A 3 0.58 28.05 21.83
CA GLN A 3 0.32 27.12 22.92
C GLN A 3 0.68 25.71 22.45
N THR A 4 1.29 24.94 23.33
CA THR A 4 1.66 23.54 23.07
C THR A 4 0.84 22.66 24.00
N ARG A 5 0.28 21.57 23.48
CA ARG A 5 -0.46 20.58 24.25
C ARG A 5 0.15 19.20 24.04
N THR A 6 0.48 18.52 25.12
CA THR A 6 0.93 17.13 25.09
C THR A 6 -0.24 16.20 24.77
N LYS A 7 -0.03 15.28 23.83
CA LYS A 7 -0.95 14.18 23.51
C LYS A 7 -0.18 12.87 23.59
N THR A 8 -0.83 11.84 24.11
CA THR A 8 -0.39 10.45 23.98
C THR A 8 -0.98 9.88 22.71
N ILE A 9 -0.15 9.32 21.83
CA ILE A 9 -0.57 8.70 20.57
C ILE A 9 -0.26 7.21 20.69
N GLN A 10 -1.22 6.36 20.30
CA GLN A 10 -0.98 4.94 20.05
C GLN A 10 -0.75 4.79 18.55
N GLU A 11 0.40 4.25 18.17
CA GLU A 11 0.77 4.03 16.77
C GLU A 11 0.82 2.52 16.51
N GLU A 12 0.30 2.12 15.36
CA GLU A 12 0.43 0.75 14.88
C GLU A 12 1.79 0.61 14.20
N ILE A 13 2.60 -0.32 14.71
CA ILE A 13 3.84 -0.76 14.07
C ILE A 13 3.58 -2.01 13.23
N VAL A 14 4.37 -2.22 12.20
CA VAL A 14 4.36 -3.47 11.41
C VAL A 14 5.65 -4.21 11.67
N VAL A 15 5.59 -5.53 11.82
CA VAL A 15 6.78 -6.36 12.00
C VAL A 15 7.05 -7.11 10.70
N CYS A 16 8.29 -7.11 10.23
CA CYS A 16 8.65 -7.90 9.06
C CYS A 16 8.60 -9.39 9.39
N ASP A 17 7.79 -10.16 8.67
CA ASP A 17 7.59 -11.60 8.93
C ASP A 17 8.84 -12.46 8.70
N ARG A 18 9.84 -11.94 7.97
CA ARG A 18 11.11 -12.64 7.72
C ARG A 18 12.15 -12.37 8.81
N CYS A 19 12.50 -11.10 9.00
CA CYS A 19 13.61 -10.73 9.89
C CYS A 19 13.17 -10.25 11.27
N HIS A 20 11.86 -10.15 11.53
CA HIS A 20 11.27 -9.68 12.78
C HIS A 20 11.66 -8.24 13.15
N ARG A 21 12.13 -7.45 12.19
CA ARG A 21 12.36 -6.02 12.37
C ARG A 21 11.02 -5.31 12.56
N GLU A 22 10.92 -4.50 13.61
CA GLU A 22 9.84 -3.53 13.78
C GLU A 22 10.01 -2.38 12.78
N MET A 23 8.93 -2.06 12.07
CA MET A 23 8.83 -1.00 11.09
C MET A 23 7.84 0.02 11.64
N ASP A 24 8.37 1.15 12.07
CA ASP A 24 7.63 2.24 12.70
C ASP A 24 7.42 3.36 11.67
N PRO A 25 6.18 3.89 11.49
CA PRO A 25 5.89 4.98 10.56
C PRO A 25 6.70 6.26 10.81
N GLY A 26 7.08 6.54 12.05
CA GLY A 26 7.88 7.70 12.47
C GLY A 26 9.39 7.50 12.35
N ASN A 27 9.85 6.28 12.03
CA ASN A 27 11.26 5.99 11.85
C ASN A 27 11.81 6.61 10.54
N ARG A 28 13.08 6.99 10.56
CA ARG A 28 13.79 7.63 9.44
C ARG A 28 14.44 6.63 8.48
N ASP A 29 14.37 5.34 8.76
CA ASP A 29 14.85 4.29 7.85
C ASP A 29 13.85 3.97 6.72
N PHE A 30 12.65 4.56 6.79
CA PHE A 30 11.57 4.43 5.82
C PHE A 30 11.09 3.00 5.56
N GLU A 31 11.42 2.05 6.45
CA GLU A 31 11.07 0.64 6.26
C GLU A 31 9.55 0.41 6.28
N TYR A 32 8.82 1.21 7.06
CA TYR A 32 7.36 1.14 7.10
C TYR A 32 6.73 1.62 5.79
N GLN A 33 7.26 2.69 5.21
CA GLN A 33 6.77 3.32 3.98
C GLN A 33 7.07 2.47 2.76
N GLU A 34 8.24 1.84 2.72
CA GLU A 34 8.74 1.04 1.59
C GLU A 34 8.52 -0.47 1.76
N ARG A 35 7.73 -0.90 2.75
CA ARG A 35 7.41 -2.32 2.94
C ARG A 35 6.56 -2.84 1.79
N THR A 36 6.69 -4.14 1.52
CA THR A 36 5.78 -4.86 0.62
C THR A 36 4.78 -5.67 1.43
N ALA A 37 3.49 -5.36 1.28
CA ALA A 37 2.39 -6.18 1.77
C ALA A 37 1.93 -7.16 0.69
N ILE A 38 1.95 -8.45 1.01
CA ILE A 38 1.37 -9.50 0.20
C ILE A 38 0.00 -9.83 0.81
N ARG A 39 -1.10 -9.69 0.07
CA ARG A 39 -2.44 -10.09 0.53
C ARG A 39 -3.26 -10.58 -0.66
N PHE A 40 -3.43 -11.89 -0.80
CA PHE A 40 -4.27 -12.47 -1.87
C PHE A 40 -4.88 -13.81 -1.46
N ARG A 41 -5.88 -14.27 -2.22
CA ARG A 41 -6.44 -15.63 -2.07
C ARG A 41 -5.96 -16.54 -3.19
N GLY A 42 -5.57 -17.76 -2.84
CA GLY A 42 -5.18 -18.78 -3.81
C GLY A 42 -6.34 -19.16 -4.73
N GLY A 43 -6.08 -19.20 -6.04
CA GLY A 43 -7.03 -19.75 -7.02
C GLY A 43 -7.10 -21.28 -6.99
N TYR A 44 -7.92 -21.86 -7.86
CA TYR A 44 -7.99 -23.32 -8.05
C TYR A 44 -6.64 -23.88 -8.51
N GLY A 45 -6.16 -24.92 -7.84
CA GLY A 45 -4.84 -25.52 -8.08
C GLY A 45 -3.66 -24.70 -7.54
N SER A 46 -3.91 -23.72 -6.66
CA SER A 46 -2.84 -22.90 -6.07
C SER A 46 -1.88 -23.76 -5.25
N VAL A 47 -0.57 -23.52 -5.39
CA VAL A 47 0.46 -24.17 -4.55
C VAL A 47 0.32 -23.81 -3.06
N PHE A 48 -0.40 -22.73 -2.75
CA PHE A 48 -0.70 -22.30 -1.38
C PHE A 48 -2.04 -22.86 -0.86
N GLY A 49 -2.70 -23.70 -1.65
CA GLY A 49 -4.04 -24.24 -1.40
C GLY A 49 -5.17 -23.36 -1.94
N ASP A 50 -6.25 -24.03 -2.35
CA ASP A 50 -7.40 -23.41 -3.00
C ASP A 50 -8.20 -22.54 -2.02
N GLY A 51 -8.42 -21.28 -2.38
CA GLY A 51 -9.18 -20.31 -1.58
C GLY A 51 -8.45 -19.79 -0.33
N ASN A 52 -7.26 -20.30 -0.02
CA ASN A 52 -6.49 -19.90 1.16
C ASN A 52 -6.05 -18.45 1.06
N LEU A 53 -6.13 -17.73 2.20
CA LEU A 53 -5.55 -16.40 2.33
C LEU A 53 -4.04 -16.55 2.51
N VAL A 54 -3.27 -15.86 1.67
CA VAL A 54 -1.81 -15.77 1.74
C VAL A 54 -1.45 -14.34 2.10
N GLU A 55 -0.69 -14.19 3.19
CA GLU A 55 -0.29 -12.89 3.69
C GLU A 55 1.13 -12.84 4.23
N ALA A 56 1.79 -11.68 4.03
CA ALA A 56 3.06 -11.33 4.65
C ALA A 56 3.34 -9.82 4.56
N ASP A 57 4.07 -9.26 5.53
CA ASP A 57 4.69 -7.95 5.52
C ASP A 57 6.21 -8.09 5.49
N ILE A 58 6.84 -7.56 4.43
CA ILE A 58 8.27 -7.73 4.17
C ILE A 58 8.95 -6.36 4.07
N CYS A 59 10.01 -6.13 4.85
CA CYS A 59 10.82 -4.92 4.77
C CYS A 59 11.61 -4.85 3.45
N GLN A 60 12.01 -3.65 3.03
CA GLN A 60 12.62 -3.44 1.71
C GLN A 60 13.93 -4.23 1.55
N ASN A 61 14.69 -4.36 2.64
CA ASN A 61 15.94 -5.12 2.69
C ASN A 61 15.70 -6.62 2.47
N CYS A 62 14.71 -7.20 3.15
CA CYS A 62 14.33 -8.61 2.97
C CYS A 62 13.78 -8.87 1.56
N LEU A 63 12.99 -7.94 1.02
CA LEU A 63 12.49 -8.05 -0.34
C LEU A 63 13.65 -8.10 -1.34
N GLN A 64 14.60 -7.16 -1.24
CA GLN A 64 15.75 -7.12 -2.13
C GLN A 64 16.63 -8.37 -1.99
N GLU A 65 16.85 -8.85 -0.76
CA GLU A 65 17.66 -10.04 -0.52
C GLU A 65 17.06 -11.31 -1.15
N VAL A 66 15.74 -11.50 -1.02
CA VAL A 66 15.05 -12.71 -1.51
C VAL A 66 14.73 -12.60 -3.00
N PHE A 67 14.19 -11.45 -3.43
CA PHE A 67 13.65 -11.27 -4.77
C PHE A 67 14.50 -10.42 -5.69
N GLY A 68 15.52 -9.70 -5.20
CA GLY A 68 16.22 -8.66 -5.95
C GLY A 68 16.72 -9.09 -7.33
N LYS A 69 17.24 -10.31 -7.47
CA LYS A 69 17.69 -10.86 -8.76
C LYS A 69 16.56 -11.18 -9.76
N TYR A 70 15.33 -11.27 -9.29
CA TYR A 70 14.13 -11.53 -10.08
C TYR A 70 13.33 -10.24 -10.35
N LEU A 71 13.60 -9.16 -9.61
CA LEU A 71 12.97 -7.87 -9.82
C LEU A 71 13.51 -7.20 -11.09
N ARG A 72 12.62 -6.56 -11.85
CA ARG A 72 13.00 -5.63 -12.92
C ARG A 72 12.90 -4.23 -12.35
N ILE A 73 14.05 -3.57 -12.18
CA ILE A 73 14.15 -2.21 -11.65
C ILE A 73 14.45 -1.29 -12.84
N THR A 74 13.55 -0.35 -13.09
CA THR A 74 13.72 0.70 -14.11
C THR A 74 13.92 2.03 -13.37
N GLU A 75 14.91 2.81 -13.78
CA GLU A 75 15.11 4.16 -13.23
C GLU A 75 13.93 5.06 -13.63
N ASP A 76 13.46 5.89 -12.69
CA ASP A 76 12.41 6.87 -12.97
C ASP A 76 13.07 8.10 -13.61
N ASP A 77 13.01 8.19 -14.95
CA ASP A 77 13.41 9.39 -15.67
C ASP A 77 12.23 10.39 -15.65
N PRO A 78 12.38 11.59 -15.04
CA PRO A 78 11.31 12.58 -14.98
C PRO A 78 10.89 13.13 -16.36
N PHE A 79 11.66 12.85 -17.41
CA PHE A 79 11.36 13.20 -18.80
C PHE A 79 10.86 12.02 -19.64
N ASP A 80 10.93 10.79 -19.13
CA ASP A 80 10.21 9.70 -19.75
C ASP A 80 8.72 9.99 -19.65
N PRO A 81 7.93 9.71 -20.70
CA PRO A 81 6.49 9.68 -20.53
C PRO A 81 6.23 8.68 -19.41
N LYS A 82 5.78 9.18 -18.24
CA LYS A 82 5.52 8.41 -17.02
C LYS A 82 5.06 7.03 -17.46
N HIS A 83 5.66 5.98 -16.92
CA HIS A 83 5.25 4.60 -17.13
C HIS A 83 3.77 4.49 -16.71
N GLN A 84 2.87 4.89 -17.60
CA GLN A 84 1.47 4.59 -17.56
C GLN A 84 1.52 3.10 -17.81
N LEU A 85 1.34 2.33 -16.74
CA LEU A 85 0.88 0.96 -16.91
C LEU A 85 -0.25 1.08 -17.94
N SER A 86 -0.03 0.53 -19.14
CA SER A 86 -0.93 0.69 -20.28
C SER A 86 -2.32 0.15 -19.97
N ASP A 87 -2.38 -0.66 -18.91
CA ASP A 87 -3.53 -1.32 -18.39
C ASP A 87 -3.76 -0.69 -17.02
N ASP A 88 -4.85 0.06 -16.88
CA ASP A 88 -5.47 0.28 -15.58
C ASP A 88 -5.49 -1.07 -14.84
N ALA A 89 -5.35 -1.06 -13.50
CA ALA A 89 -5.35 -2.27 -12.68
C ALA A 89 -6.71 -3.01 -12.67
N ASP A 90 -7.51 -2.84 -13.71
CA ASP A 90 -8.79 -3.48 -14.03
C ASP A 90 -8.73 -5.01 -13.93
N LYS A 91 -7.55 -5.60 -14.10
CA LYS A 91 -7.33 -7.06 -13.99
C LYS A 91 -6.56 -7.49 -12.74
N ALA A 92 -6.16 -6.56 -11.87
CA ALA A 92 -5.51 -6.91 -10.60
C ALA A 92 -6.49 -7.51 -9.59
N TYR A 93 -7.78 -7.25 -9.78
CA TYR A 93 -8.85 -7.65 -8.88
C TYR A 93 -9.84 -8.58 -9.59
N GLN A 94 -10.40 -9.56 -8.87
CA GLN A 94 -11.55 -10.30 -9.38
C GLN A 94 -12.79 -9.37 -9.37
N GLU A 95 -13.76 -9.59 -10.27
CA GLU A 95 -14.93 -8.70 -10.45
C GLU A 95 -15.66 -8.36 -9.14
N TYR A 96 -15.75 -9.31 -8.20
CA TYR A 96 -16.40 -9.06 -6.91
C TYR A 96 -15.60 -8.14 -5.99
N GLN A 97 -14.27 -8.11 -6.11
CA GLN A 97 -13.38 -7.22 -5.37
C GLN A 97 -13.43 -5.80 -5.97
N LEU A 98 -13.55 -5.69 -7.31
CA LEU A 98 -13.70 -4.41 -8.01
C LEU A 98 -14.92 -3.62 -7.50
N GLN A 99 -16.07 -4.25 -7.28
CA GLN A 99 -17.26 -3.54 -6.79
C GLN A 99 -17.05 -2.85 -5.44
N GLN A 100 -16.31 -3.50 -4.53
CA GLN A 100 -16.02 -2.94 -3.21
C GLN A 100 -15.02 -1.79 -3.31
N ILE A 101 -14.00 -1.93 -4.15
CA ILE A 101 -12.97 -0.90 -4.38
C ILE A 101 -13.61 0.32 -5.05
N LEU A 102 -14.35 0.14 -6.14
CA LEU A 102 -15.02 1.22 -6.87
C LEU A 102 -16.03 1.97 -6.00
N SER A 103 -16.77 1.27 -5.13
CA SER A 103 -17.69 1.94 -4.19
C SER A 103 -16.93 2.79 -3.16
N THR A 104 -15.78 2.29 -2.67
CA THR A 104 -14.91 3.00 -1.73
C THR A 104 -14.25 4.21 -2.39
N GLU A 105 -13.74 4.08 -3.61
CA GLU A 105 -13.14 5.18 -4.37
C GLU A 105 -14.14 6.29 -4.66
N ASN A 106 -15.35 5.92 -5.10
CA ASN A 106 -16.43 6.89 -5.32
C ASN A 106 -16.83 7.60 -4.03
N PHE A 107 -16.91 6.88 -2.91
CA PHE A 107 -17.18 7.48 -1.61
C PHE A 107 -16.10 8.50 -1.23
N LEU A 108 -14.81 8.13 -1.36
CA LEU A 108 -13.69 9.00 -1.04
C LEU A 108 -13.64 10.24 -1.94
N LYS A 109 -13.95 10.08 -3.23
CA LYS A 109 -14.03 11.19 -4.18
C LYS A 109 -15.13 12.18 -3.78
N ASN A 110 -16.35 11.70 -3.55
CA ASN A 110 -17.48 12.53 -3.12
C ASN A 110 -17.18 13.23 -1.80
N PHE A 111 -16.51 12.54 -0.86
CA PHE A 111 -16.12 13.12 0.41
C PHE A 111 -15.08 14.24 0.25
N ARG A 112 -14.07 14.06 -0.61
CA ARG A 112 -13.08 15.11 -0.93
C ARG A 112 -13.73 16.34 -1.57
N GLU A 113 -14.63 16.13 -2.53
CA GLU A 113 -15.38 17.20 -3.20
C GLU A 113 -16.26 17.99 -2.21
N ALA A 114 -16.92 17.29 -1.28
CA ALA A 114 -17.72 17.91 -0.22
C ALA A 114 -16.89 18.72 0.80
N ILE A 115 -15.65 18.31 1.07
CA ILE A 115 -14.73 19.09 1.93
C ILE A 115 -14.26 20.34 1.20
N GLN A 116 -13.89 20.23 -0.08
CA GLN A 116 -13.40 21.36 -0.87
C GLN A 116 -14.46 22.44 -1.05
N THR A 117 -15.70 22.07 -1.31
CA THR A 117 -16.84 23.00 -1.42
C THR A 117 -17.09 23.74 -0.10
N LYS A 118 -17.06 23.04 1.05
CA LYS A 118 -17.21 23.67 2.37
C LYS A 118 -16.07 24.61 2.76
N GLN A 119 -14.88 24.46 2.18
CA GLN A 119 -13.74 25.35 2.42
C GLN A 119 -13.79 26.62 1.57
N GLN A 120 -14.58 26.65 0.50
CA GLN A 120 -14.74 27.82 -0.37
C GLN A 120 -15.92 28.73 0.05
N GLU A 121 -16.82 28.24 0.90
CA GLU A 121 -17.97 28.97 1.42
C GLU A 121 -17.73 29.68 2.77
N ASN A 122 -16.54 29.54 3.37
CA ASN A 122 -16.07 30.24 4.58
C ASN A 122 -14.93 31.21 4.27
#